data_AF-A0A0Q3S7X4-F1
#
_entry.id   AF-A0A0Q3S7X4-F1
#
_cell.length_a   1.000
_cell.length_b   1.000
_cell.length_c   1.000
_cell.angle_alpha   90.00
_cell.angle_beta   90.00
_cell.angle_gamma   90.00
#
_symmetry.space_group_name_H-M   'P 1'
#
loop_
_entity.id
_entity.type
_entity.pdbx_description
1 polymer ?
#
loop_
_entity_poly.entity_id
_entity_poly.type
_entity_poly.pdbx_seq_one_letter_code
_entity_poly.pdbx_strand_id
1 'polypeptide(L)'
;MKQTASESVGSKAPRQLLIGKYQKSTKLAPTSGGVEKPHYFRPGTITVREIGKYQKSTKLLIRKLSFQRLVREITQDFKSDMLF
;
A
#
# COMPACT_ATOMS: atom_id res chain seq x y z
N MET A 1 26.03 -44.83 14.67
CA MET A 1 25.36 -44.12 13.57
C MET A 1 23.87 -44.18 13.81
N LYS A 2 23.21 -43.04 14.07
CA LYS A 2 21.79 -42.98 14.42
C LYS A 2 20.95 -42.89 13.14
N GLN A 3 20.07 -43.85 12.91
CA GLN A 3 19.08 -43.80 11.83
C GLN A 3 17.89 -42.94 12.30
N THR A 4 17.55 -41.92 11.52
CA THR A 4 16.28 -41.17 11.64
C THR A 4 15.42 -41.53 10.44
N ALA A 5 14.32 -42.23 10.67
CA ALA A 5 13.28 -42.44 9.67
C ALA A 5 12.28 -41.29 9.79
N SER A 6 12.20 -40.41 8.79
CA SER A 6 11.13 -39.42 8.68
C SER A 6 10.18 -39.86 7.56
N GLU A 7 9.04 -40.43 7.91
CA GLU A 7 7.96 -40.71 6.96
C GLU A 7 7.11 -39.45 6.76
N SER A 8 6.91 -39.07 5.49
CA SER A 8 5.97 -38.04 5.07
C SER A 8 4.59 -38.66 4.90
N VAL A 9 3.68 -38.44 5.86
CA VAL A 9 2.27 -38.80 5.66
C VAL A 9 1.58 -37.65 4.92
N GLY A 10 1.13 -37.96 3.71
CA GLY A 10 0.48 -37.04 2.79
C GLY A 10 -0.71 -36.31 3.41
N SER A 11 -0.70 -34.99 3.27
CA SER A 11 -1.77 -34.09 3.66
C SER A 11 -3.01 -34.30 2.78
N LYS A 12 -3.94 -35.12 3.24
CA LYS A 12 -5.35 -35.10 2.78
C LYS A 12 -6.27 -35.03 4.00
N ALA A 13 -6.71 -33.81 4.31
CA ALA A 13 -7.75 -33.56 5.31
C ALA A 13 -9.14 -33.43 4.65
N PRO A 14 -10.22 -33.85 5.33
CA PRO A 14 -11.55 -34.04 4.74
C PRO A 14 -12.26 -32.73 4.37
N ARG A 15 -13.06 -32.80 3.31
CA ARG A 15 -13.87 -31.70 2.76
C ARG A 15 -14.93 -31.27 3.79
N GLN A 16 -14.69 -30.17 4.50
CA GLN A 16 -15.69 -29.56 5.38
C GLN A 16 -16.69 -28.75 4.54
N LEU A 17 -17.95 -29.16 4.56
CA LEU A 17 -19.08 -28.37 4.07
C LEU A 17 -19.50 -27.42 5.20
N LEU A 18 -19.30 -26.12 5.01
CA LEU A 18 -19.78 -25.09 5.95
C LEU A 18 -20.53 -24.01 5.17
N ILE A 19 -21.85 -24.15 5.21
CA ILE A 19 -22.82 -23.09 4.92
C ILE A 19 -22.64 -22.01 5.99
N GLY A 20 -22.44 -20.76 5.54
CA GLY A 20 -22.71 -19.55 6.31
C GLY A 20 -21.87 -19.33 7.56
N LYS A 21 -20.79 -18.56 7.41
CA LYS A 21 -20.37 -17.51 8.37
C LYS A 21 -19.22 -16.73 7.74
N TYR A 22 -19.48 -15.46 7.42
CA TYR A 22 -18.45 -14.46 7.13
C TYR A 22 -17.63 -14.27 8.42
N GLN A 23 -16.57 -15.03 8.59
CA GLN A 23 -15.54 -14.76 9.57
C GLN A 23 -14.24 -14.61 8.80
N LYS A 24 -14.01 -13.40 8.31
CA LYS A 24 -12.67 -12.94 7.97
C LYS A 24 -11.92 -12.91 9.30
N SER A 25 -11.25 -14.01 9.64
CA SER A 25 -10.35 -14.10 10.78
C SER A 25 -9.19 -13.13 10.55
N THR A 26 -9.41 -11.88 10.93
CA THR A 26 -8.37 -10.86 10.93
C THR A 26 -7.58 -11.02 12.22
N LYS A 27 -6.32 -11.42 12.05
CA LYS A 27 -5.22 -11.43 13.04
C LYS A 27 -5.40 -12.30 14.28
N LEU A 28 -4.48 -13.26 14.41
CA LEU A 28 -4.13 -13.89 15.68
C LEU A 28 -3.70 -12.79 16.65
N ALA A 29 -4.30 -12.78 17.84
CA ALA A 29 -3.88 -11.92 18.93
C ALA A 29 -2.40 -12.16 19.24
N PRO A 30 -1.60 -11.11 19.54
CA PRO A 30 -0.21 -11.30 19.92
C PRO A 30 -0.18 -12.04 21.27
N THR A 31 0.26 -13.30 21.24
CA THR A 31 0.61 -14.04 22.44
C THR A 31 1.84 -13.37 23.06
N SER A 32 1.73 -12.97 24.33
CA SER A 32 2.80 -12.40 25.16
C SER A 32 3.25 -10.96 24.83
N GLY A 33 2.68 -9.98 25.56
CA GLY A 33 3.39 -8.87 26.24
C GLY A 33 4.16 -7.81 25.45
N GLY A 34 4.43 -7.99 24.16
CA GLY A 34 5.17 -7.04 23.34
C GLY A 34 4.24 -6.20 22.46
N VAL A 35 4.37 -4.88 22.50
CA VAL A 35 3.75 -3.99 21.51
C VAL A 35 4.32 -4.37 20.14
N GLU A 36 3.48 -4.90 19.23
CA GLU A 36 3.87 -5.11 17.84
C GLU A 36 4.35 -3.76 17.29
N LYS A 37 5.64 -3.67 16.97
CA LYS A 37 6.20 -2.47 16.36
C LYS A 37 5.50 -2.25 15.02
N PRO A 38 5.10 -1.02 14.68
CA PRO A 38 4.61 -0.71 13.35
C PRO A 38 5.60 -1.19 12.30
N HIS A 39 5.12 -1.81 11.22
CA HIS A 39 5.98 -2.25 10.14
C HIS A 39 6.49 -1.04 9.34
N TYR A 40 7.81 -0.84 9.33
CA TYR A 40 8.47 0.20 8.54
C TYR A 40 9.09 -0.40 7.27
N PHE A 41 8.89 0.26 6.13
CA PHE A 41 9.56 -0.12 4.89
C PHE A 41 11.04 0.30 4.93
N ARG A 42 11.90 -0.49 4.28
CA ARG A 42 13.32 -0.15 4.14
C ARG A 42 13.46 1.15 3.31
N PRO A 43 14.44 2.01 3.60
CA PRO A 43 14.69 3.20 2.79
C PRO A 43 14.83 2.81 1.30
N GLY A 44 14.32 3.65 0.41
CA GLY A 44 14.26 3.38 -1.03
C GLY A 44 13.11 2.48 -1.49
N THR A 45 12.53 1.65 -0.62
CA THR A 45 11.40 0.76 -1.01
C THR A 45 10.16 1.57 -1.41
N ILE A 46 9.86 2.63 -0.67
CA ILE A 46 8.72 3.52 -0.97
C ILE A 46 9.04 4.34 -2.22
N THR A 47 10.25 4.89 -2.31
CA THR A 47 10.71 5.71 -3.43
C THR A 47 10.59 4.99 -4.77
N VAL A 48 11.06 3.74 -4.88
CA VAL A 48 10.96 2.95 -6.12
C VAL A 48 9.50 2.70 -6.51
N ARG A 49 8.62 2.45 -5.53
CA ARG A 49 7.18 2.29 -5.77
C ARG A 49 6.53 3.58 -6.23
N GLU A 50 6.90 4.71 -5.65
CA GLU A 50 6.40 6.04 -6.03
C GLU A 50 6.84 6.43 -7.44
N ILE A 51 8.12 6.25 -7.79
CA ILE A 51 8.64 6.46 -9.15
C ILE A 51 7.81 5.65 -10.16
N GLY A 52 7.65 4.35 -9.91
CA GLY A 52 6.85 3.49 -10.79
C GLY A 52 5.38 3.90 -10.88
N LYS A 53 4.78 4.38 -9.78
CA LYS A 53 3.39 4.88 -9.77
C LYS A 53 3.23 6.13 -10.63
N TYR A 54 4.14 7.10 -10.50
CA TYR A 54 4.06 8.35 -11.24
C TYR A 54 4.41 8.18 -12.72
N GLN A 55 5.32 7.27 -13.07
CA GLN A 55 5.63 6.97 -14.46
C GLN A 55 4.50 6.23 -15.20
N LYS A 56 3.70 5.42 -14.48
CA LYS A 56 2.57 4.67 -15.07
C LYS A 56 1.33 5.53 -15.34
N SER A 57 1.22 6.71 -14.73
CA SER A 57 0.03 7.56 -14.83
C SER A 57 0.38 8.95 -15.30
N THR A 58 -0.57 9.66 -15.90
CA THR A 58 -0.36 11.02 -16.44
C THR A 58 -1.09 12.08 -15.62
N LYS A 59 -1.36 11.82 -14.34
CA LYS A 59 -2.07 12.77 -13.46
C LYS A 59 -1.14 13.92 -13.09
N LEU A 60 -1.72 15.12 -12.95
CA LEU A 60 -0.98 16.29 -12.47
C LEU A 60 -0.42 16.02 -11.07
N LEU A 61 0.87 16.34 -10.88
CA LEU A 61 1.55 16.20 -9.59
C LEU A 61 1.26 17.36 -8.64
N ILE A 62 0.87 18.51 -9.19
CA ILE A 62 0.51 19.73 -8.46
C ILE A 62 -1.01 19.93 -8.54
N ARG A 63 -1.62 20.40 -7.45
CA ARG A 63 -3.06 20.66 -7.41
C ARG A 63 -3.43 21.83 -8.33
N LYS A 64 -4.54 21.67 -9.06
CA LYS A 64 -5.02 22.68 -10.03
C LYS A 64 -5.19 24.08 -9.44
N LEU A 65 -5.82 24.20 -8.26
CA LEU A 65 -6.13 25.50 -7.66
C LEU A 65 -4.87 26.31 -7.28
N SER A 66 -3.87 25.66 -6.70
CA SER A 66 -2.62 26.34 -6.32
C SER A 66 -1.86 26.80 -7.56
N PHE A 67 -1.79 25.95 -8.59
CA PHE A 67 -1.18 26.33 -9.87
C PHE A 67 -1.95 27.46 -10.57
N GLN A 68 -3.29 27.42 -10.56
CA GLN A 68 -4.13 28.47 -11.14
C GLN A 68 -3.93 29.83 -10.47
N ARG A 69 -3.80 29.86 -9.13
CA ARG A 69 -3.52 31.11 -8.40
C ARG A 69 -2.17 31.69 -8.81
N LEU A 70 -1.15 30.84 -8.91
CA LEU A 70 0.18 31.24 -9.37
C LEU A 70 0.17 31.81 -10.79
N VAL A 71 -0.55 31.16 -11.70
CA VAL A 71 -0.71 31.65 -13.08
C VAL A 71 -1.35 33.04 -13.07
N ARG A 72 -2.42 33.24 -12.29
CA ARG A 72 -3.10 34.55 -12.18
C ARG A 72 -2.20 35.64 -11.62
N GLU A 73 -1.46 35.32 -10.55
CA GLU A 73 -0.48 36.22 -9.95
C GLU A 73 0.54 36.72 -10.96
N ILE A 74 1.18 35.80 -11.71
CA ILE A 74 2.18 36.15 -12.73
C ILE A 74 1.54 36.96 -13.86
N THR A 75 0.34 36.58 -14.31
CA THR A 75 -0.30 37.24 -15.47
C THR A 75 -0.82 38.65 -15.16
N GLN A 76 -1.12 38.94 -13.89
CA GLN A 76 -1.59 40.26 -13.46
C GLN A 76 -0.57 41.36 -13.79
N ASP A 77 0.73 41.05 -13.69
CA ASP A 77 1.83 41.97 -13.96
C ASP A 77 1.98 42.31 -15.46
N PHE A 78 1.43 41.48 -16.36
CA PHE A 78 1.50 41.70 -17.81
C PHE A 78 0.22 42.34 -18.36
N LYS A 79 -0.94 41.90 -17.89
CA LYS A 79 -2.25 42.43 -18.31
C LYS A 79 -3.29 42.18 -17.23
N SER A 80 -3.80 43.27 -16.64
CA SER A 80 -4.71 43.24 -15.49
C SER A 80 -6.05 42.54 -15.73
N ASP A 81 -6.53 42.49 -16.98
CA ASP A 81 -7.89 42.03 -17.32
C ASP A 81 -7.89 40.72 -18.15
N MET A 82 -6.85 39.90 -18.00
CA MET A 82 -6.76 38.61 -18.70
C MET A 82 -7.69 37.57 -18.05
N LEU A 83 -8.60 37.00 -18.85
CA LEU A 83 -9.54 35.97 -18.41
C LEU A 83 -9.04 34.57 -18.85
N PHE A 84 -9.07 33.62 -17.92
CA PHE A 84 -8.66 32.21 -18.05
C PHE A 84 -9.75 31.28 -17.53
#